data_AF-A0A1H6H794-F1
#
_entry.id   AF-A0A1H6H794-F1
#
_cell.length_a   1.000
_cell.length_b   1.000
_cell.length_c   1.000
_cell.angle_alpha   90.00
_cell.angle_beta   90.00
_cell.angle_gamma   90.00
#
_symmetry.space_group_name_H-M   'P 1'
#
loop_
_entity.id
_entity.type
_entity.pdbx_description
1 polymer ?
#
loop_
_entity_poly.entity_id
_entity_poly.type
_entity_poly.pdbx_seq_one_letter_code
_entity_poly.pdbx_strand_id
1 'polypeptide(L)'
;MGFDLPEALRSLKPQKHAGTLERRRDGDLPWVADEPAIGGALFLDTSVYLDVLQGRSPVEVDTLLTYRLCQHSVVCLSELTHAFGRLDPKHASTKTVLETVAATIEDIPDHRLHAPDAAIWGQAGMLAGLLFRLSNLPKGEGHERRFINDALVFLQARQLGASVLTGNVRDFDFLTQIVPTGRIVLYRNLPGQRSS
;
A
#
# COMPACT_ATOMS: atom_id res chain seq x y z
N MET A 1 5.71 -19.87 -10.24
CA MET A 1 4.72 -20.86 -9.74
C MET A 1 3.35 -20.46 -10.30
N GLY A 2 2.51 -21.42 -10.70
CA GLY A 2 1.19 -21.11 -11.26
C GLY A 2 0.17 -20.74 -10.17
N PHE A 3 -0.98 -20.21 -10.56
CA PHE A 3 -2.08 -19.93 -9.64
C PHE A 3 -2.88 -21.22 -9.32
N ASP A 4 -2.98 -21.57 -8.04
CA ASP A 4 -3.83 -22.66 -7.54
C ASP A 4 -5.11 -22.07 -6.91
N LEU A 5 -6.22 -22.19 -7.64
CA LEU A 5 -7.52 -21.70 -7.18
C LEU A 5 -8.05 -22.45 -5.93
N PRO A 6 -8.06 -23.80 -5.87
CA PRO A 6 -8.42 -24.53 -4.65
C PRO A 6 -7.66 -24.09 -3.40
N GLU A 7 -6.34 -23.87 -3.48
CA GLU A 7 -5.54 -23.38 -2.37
C GLU A 7 -5.95 -21.98 -1.95
N ALA A 8 -6.09 -21.06 -2.91
CA ALA A 8 -6.45 -19.69 -2.63
C ALA A 8 -7.87 -19.57 -2.02
N LEU A 9 -8.84 -20.37 -2.48
CA LEU A 9 -10.18 -20.45 -1.88
C LEU A 9 -10.14 -21.01 -0.45
N ARG A 10 -9.28 -22.00 -0.18
CA ARG A 10 -9.09 -22.57 1.16
C ARG A 10 -8.44 -21.58 2.12
N SER A 11 -7.52 -20.75 1.62
CA SER A 11 -6.81 -19.74 2.38
C SER A 11 -7.70 -18.54 2.71
N LEU A 12 -8.28 -17.89 1.70
CA LEU A 12 -9.06 -16.66 1.86
C LEU A 12 -10.49 -16.91 2.36
N LYS A 13 -11.03 -18.10 2.08
CA LYS A 13 -12.41 -18.53 2.41
C LYS A 13 -13.45 -17.44 2.09
N PRO A 14 -13.55 -16.94 0.85
CA PRO A 14 -14.38 -15.77 0.53
C PRO A 14 -15.83 -15.88 1.00
N GLN A 15 -16.41 -17.09 0.90
CA GLN A 15 -17.80 -17.37 1.27
C GLN A 15 -18.07 -17.34 2.79
N LYS A 16 -17.04 -17.33 3.64
CA LYS A 16 -17.21 -17.21 5.09
C LYS A 16 -17.32 -15.75 5.57
N HIS A 17 -16.96 -14.79 4.74
CA HIS A 17 -17.07 -13.36 5.05
C HIS A 17 -18.46 -12.86 4.67
N ALA A 18 -19.36 -12.72 5.64
CA ALA A 18 -20.76 -12.35 5.41
C ALA A 18 -21.17 -10.98 5.99
N GLY A 19 -20.33 -10.35 6.83
CA GLY A 19 -20.61 -9.06 7.44
C GLY A 19 -20.09 -7.87 6.64
N THR A 20 -20.24 -6.66 7.18
CA THR A 20 -19.53 -5.48 6.72
C THR A 20 -18.25 -5.29 7.50
N LEU A 21 -17.23 -4.72 6.86
CA LEU A 21 -16.00 -4.32 7.54
C LEU A 21 -16.18 -2.94 8.15
N GLU A 22 -15.82 -2.83 9.42
CA GLU A 22 -15.75 -1.56 10.12
C GLU A 22 -14.33 -1.32 10.59
N ARG A 23 -13.93 -0.05 10.57
CA ARG A 23 -12.57 0.32 10.95
C ARG A 23 -12.43 0.08 12.45
N ARG A 24 -11.36 -0.62 12.84
CA ARG A 24 -11.01 -0.78 14.25
C ARG A 24 -10.70 0.57 14.90
N ARG A 25 -10.80 0.61 16.24
CA ARG A 25 -10.44 1.81 17.01
C ARG A 25 -8.94 2.05 16.92
N ASP A 26 -8.53 3.30 17.10
CA ASP A 26 -7.11 3.68 16.99
C ASP A 26 -6.21 2.87 17.92
N GLY A 27 -6.63 2.62 19.17
CA GLY A 27 -5.83 1.83 20.12
C GLY A 27 -5.66 0.35 19.75
N ASP A 28 -6.42 -0.14 18.76
CA ASP A 28 -6.36 -1.52 18.27
C ASP A 28 -5.54 -1.64 16.96
N LEU A 29 -4.92 -0.55 16.50
CA LEU A 29 -4.18 -0.46 15.23
C LEU A 29 -2.67 -0.26 15.45
N PRO A 30 -1.81 -0.87 14.61
CA PRO A 30 -0.35 -0.76 14.75
C PRO A 30 0.16 0.56 14.16
N TRP A 31 0.26 1.60 15.00
CA TRP A 31 0.75 2.90 14.57
C TRP A 31 2.27 2.98 14.55
N VAL A 32 2.78 3.78 13.62
CA VAL A 32 4.23 4.06 13.49
C VAL A 32 4.85 4.63 14.77
N ALA A 33 4.08 5.37 15.58
CA ALA A 33 4.56 5.95 16.84
C ALA A 33 4.87 4.89 17.91
N ASP A 34 4.26 3.71 17.80
CA ASP A 34 4.46 2.60 18.72
C ASP A 34 5.49 1.58 18.18
N GLU A 35 6.02 1.79 16.98
CA GLU A 35 6.98 0.91 16.34
C GLU A 35 8.42 1.25 16.73
N PRO A 36 9.26 0.25 17.05
CA PRO A 36 10.67 0.50 17.34
C PRO A 36 11.40 0.98 16.08
N ALA A 37 12.38 1.89 16.22
CA ALA A 37 13.14 2.37 15.06
C ALA A 37 13.79 1.22 14.25
N ILE A 38 14.35 0.23 14.94
CA ILE A 38 14.93 -0.99 14.36
C ILE A 38 13.90 -2.11 14.40
N GLY A 39 13.76 -2.86 13.31
CA GLY A 39 12.79 -3.95 13.22
C GLY A 39 12.88 -4.72 11.90
N GLY A 40 11.83 -5.49 11.62
CA GLY A 40 11.71 -6.22 10.37
C GLY A 40 11.64 -5.30 9.15
N ALA A 41 11.79 -5.87 7.96
CA ALA A 41 11.71 -5.13 6.71
C ALA A 41 10.33 -4.48 6.53
N LEU A 42 10.32 -3.31 5.89
CA LEU A 42 9.13 -2.60 5.47
C LEU A 42 8.87 -2.84 4.00
N PHE A 43 7.61 -2.90 3.61
CA PHE A 43 7.16 -2.91 2.24
C PHE A 43 6.38 -1.62 2.00
N LEU A 44 6.86 -0.75 1.13
CA LEU A 44 6.30 0.61 1.02
C LEU A 44 5.05 0.61 0.14
N ASP A 45 3.97 1.18 0.65
CA ASP A 45 2.82 1.58 -0.14
C ASP A 45 3.08 2.92 -0.87
N THR A 46 2.38 3.18 -1.97
CA THR A 46 2.55 4.40 -2.78
C THR A 46 2.28 5.66 -1.97
N SER A 47 1.35 5.61 -1.00
CA SER A 47 1.09 6.75 -0.10
C SER A 47 2.37 7.25 0.57
N VAL A 48 3.26 6.34 1.00
CA VAL A 48 4.54 6.70 1.64
C VAL A 48 5.39 7.57 0.75
N TYR A 49 5.58 7.18 -0.51
CA TYR A 49 6.36 7.96 -1.46
C TYR A 49 5.76 9.34 -1.68
N LEU A 50 4.45 9.40 -1.92
CA LEU A 50 3.76 10.66 -2.19
C LEU A 50 3.79 11.59 -0.98
N ASP A 51 3.66 11.06 0.22
CA ASP A 51 3.64 11.85 1.45
C ASP A 51 5.04 12.33 1.83
N VAL A 52 6.09 11.53 1.64
CA VAL A 52 7.47 11.98 1.78
C VAL A 52 7.78 13.09 0.77
N LEU A 53 7.44 12.88 -0.51
CA LEU A 53 7.68 13.86 -1.57
C LEU A 53 6.92 15.18 -1.36
N GLN A 54 5.77 15.13 -0.69
CA GLN A 54 4.96 16.30 -0.38
C GLN A 54 5.30 16.93 0.99
N GLY A 55 6.28 16.39 1.73
CA GLY A 55 6.65 16.86 3.07
C GLY A 55 5.53 16.65 4.10
N ARG A 56 4.71 15.62 3.91
CA ARG A 56 3.58 15.25 4.78
C ARG A 56 3.84 14.00 5.63
N SER A 57 4.95 13.30 5.43
CA SER A 57 5.34 12.19 6.29
C SER A 57 5.63 12.72 7.71
N PRO A 58 5.14 12.03 8.76
CA PRO A 58 5.53 12.36 10.13
C PRO A 58 6.96 11.86 10.42
N VAL A 59 7.62 12.44 11.43
CA VAL A 59 9.04 12.15 11.75
C VAL A 59 9.29 10.67 12.08
N GLU A 60 8.30 9.98 12.61
CA GLU A 60 8.35 8.55 12.92
C GLU A 60 8.44 7.71 11.64
N VAL A 61 7.78 8.13 10.56
CA VAL A 61 7.92 7.49 9.23
C VAL A 61 9.34 7.67 8.72
N ASP A 62 9.88 8.89 8.75
CA ASP A 62 11.24 9.17 8.27
C ASP A 62 12.29 8.38 9.07
N THR A 63 12.06 8.23 10.39
CA THR A 63 12.88 7.42 11.28
C THR A 63 12.86 5.95 10.83
N LEU A 64 11.69 5.36 10.59
CA LEU A 64 11.61 3.97 10.14
C LEU A 64 12.26 3.77 8.76
N LEU A 65 12.06 4.71 7.82
CA LEU A 65 12.66 4.65 6.48
C LEU A 65 14.20 4.71 6.54
N THR A 66 14.75 5.41 7.54
CA THR A 66 16.20 5.52 7.74
C THR A 66 16.80 4.24 8.29
N TYR A 67 16.13 3.58 9.24
CA TYR A 67 16.73 2.48 10.02
C TYR A 67 16.30 1.07 9.59
N ARG A 68 15.19 0.92 8.84
CA ARG A 68 14.69 -0.39 8.41
C ARG A 68 14.98 -0.64 6.93
N LEU A 69 15.16 -1.92 6.60
CA LEU A 69 15.25 -2.36 5.21
C LEU A 69 13.91 -2.12 4.49
N CYS A 70 13.91 -1.27 3.48
CA CYS A 70 12.74 -1.02 2.64
C CYS A 70 12.75 -1.92 1.39
N GLN A 71 11.61 -2.55 1.14
CA GLN A 71 11.29 -3.35 -0.05
C GLN A 71 10.17 -2.64 -0.81
N HIS A 72 10.13 -2.82 -2.12
CA HIS A 72 9.32 -2.01 -3.03
C HIS A 72 8.50 -2.89 -3.97
N SER A 73 7.33 -2.42 -4.37
CA SER A 73 6.49 -3.10 -5.36
C SER A 73 6.57 -2.42 -6.72
N VAL A 74 6.56 -3.22 -7.79
CA VAL A 74 6.33 -2.70 -9.15
C VAL A 74 4.93 -2.09 -9.30
N VAL A 75 3.98 -2.40 -8.41
CA VAL A 75 2.67 -1.73 -8.35
C VAL A 75 2.86 -0.27 -7.97
N CYS A 76 3.64 0.01 -6.92
CA CYS A 76 3.97 1.38 -6.52
C CYS A 76 4.78 2.09 -7.61
N LEU A 77 5.73 1.41 -8.26
CA LEU A 77 6.42 1.95 -9.43
C LEU A 77 5.43 2.34 -10.55
N SER A 78 4.45 1.49 -10.85
CA SER A 78 3.41 1.80 -11.85
C SER A 78 2.57 3.02 -11.47
N GLU A 79 2.32 3.24 -10.18
CA GLU A 79 1.55 4.38 -9.70
C GLU A 79 2.37 5.68 -9.71
N LEU A 80 3.65 5.61 -9.33
CA LEU A 80 4.57 6.74 -9.45
C LEU A 80 4.76 7.13 -10.93
N THR A 81 4.99 6.16 -11.80
CA THR A 81 5.16 6.40 -13.24
C THR A 81 3.89 6.90 -13.93
N HIS A 82 2.71 6.69 -13.33
CA HIS A 82 1.46 7.26 -13.83
C HIS A 82 1.51 8.79 -13.93
N ALA A 83 2.27 9.47 -13.05
CA ALA A 83 2.42 10.93 -13.09
C ALA A 83 2.96 11.43 -14.44
N PHE A 84 3.91 10.70 -15.05
CA PHE A 84 4.50 11.08 -16.35
C PHE A 84 3.50 11.04 -17.51
N GLY A 85 2.48 10.18 -17.42
CA GLY A 85 1.40 10.12 -18.41
C GLY A 85 0.21 11.01 -18.08
N ARG A 86 0.06 11.44 -16.82
CA ARG A 86 -1.17 12.09 -16.33
C ARG A 86 -1.06 13.60 -16.18
N LEU A 87 0.10 14.14 -15.82
CA LEU A 87 0.27 15.57 -15.56
C LEU A 87 0.25 16.40 -16.85
N ASP A 88 -0.31 17.61 -16.78
CA ASP A 88 -0.35 18.53 -17.92
C ASP A 88 1.05 19.10 -18.17
N PRO A 89 1.69 18.84 -19.33
CA PRO A 89 3.01 19.37 -19.64
C PRO A 89 3.07 20.90 -19.71
N LYS A 90 1.92 21.58 -19.85
CA LYS A 90 1.85 23.05 -19.88
C LYS A 90 1.78 23.69 -18.50
N HIS A 91 1.49 22.92 -17.45
CA HIS A 91 1.42 23.45 -16.09
C HIS A 91 2.83 23.72 -15.54
N ALA A 92 3.04 24.91 -14.97
CA ALA A 92 4.35 25.42 -14.61
C ALA A 92 5.14 24.51 -13.64
N SER A 93 4.44 23.80 -12.74
CA SER A 93 5.07 22.90 -11.77
C SER A 93 5.35 21.49 -12.30
N THR A 94 4.80 21.09 -13.45
CA THR A 94 4.85 19.69 -13.92
C THR A 94 6.28 19.21 -14.08
N LYS A 95 7.16 20.02 -14.66
CA LYS A 95 8.57 19.64 -14.86
C LYS A 95 9.25 19.28 -13.53
N THR A 96 9.16 20.16 -12.53
CA THR A 96 9.78 19.95 -11.21
C THR A 96 9.19 18.75 -10.48
N VAL A 97 7.87 18.53 -10.59
CA VAL A 97 7.22 17.35 -10.01
C VAL A 97 7.76 16.07 -10.66
N LEU A 98 7.84 16.02 -11.98
CA LEU A 98 8.34 14.84 -12.70
C LEU A 98 9.83 14.56 -12.45
N GLU A 99 10.66 15.60 -12.31
CA GLU A 99 12.07 15.46 -11.92
C GLU A 99 12.21 14.84 -10.52
N THR A 100 11.38 15.27 -9.58
CA THR A 100 11.37 14.75 -8.21
C THR A 100 10.92 13.28 -8.16
N VAL A 101 9.87 12.94 -8.92
CA VAL A 101 9.41 11.55 -9.04
C VAL A 101 10.46 10.67 -9.74
N ALA A 102 11.14 11.18 -10.77
CA ALA A 102 12.20 10.45 -11.47
C ALA A 102 13.35 10.09 -10.52
N ALA A 103 13.86 11.07 -9.76
CA ALA A 103 14.92 10.83 -8.77
C ALA A 103 14.51 9.78 -7.72
N THR A 104 13.25 9.83 -7.26
CA THR A 104 12.72 8.84 -6.31
C THR A 104 12.70 7.42 -6.89
N ILE A 105 12.36 7.28 -8.17
CA ILE A 105 12.35 5.99 -8.85
C ILE A 105 13.78 5.47 -9.06
N GLU A 106 14.71 6.35 -9.44
CA GLU A 106 16.12 5.99 -9.66
C GLU A 106 16.83 5.52 -8.39
N ASP A 107 16.40 6.00 -7.22
CA ASP A 107 16.91 5.57 -5.91
C ASP A 107 16.41 4.19 -5.47
N ILE A 108 15.42 3.59 -6.15
CA ILE A 108 14.90 2.25 -5.82
C ILE A 108 15.88 1.18 -6.31
N PRO A 109 16.47 0.36 -5.42
CA PRO A 109 17.40 -0.69 -5.86
C PRO A 109 16.66 -1.85 -6.53
N ASP A 110 17.12 -2.27 -7.72
CA ASP A 110 16.51 -3.37 -8.50
C ASP A 110 16.28 -4.65 -7.69
N HIS A 111 17.24 -5.03 -6.84
CA HIS A 111 17.16 -6.24 -6.02
C HIS A 111 16.13 -6.14 -4.87
N ARG A 112 15.52 -4.97 -4.66
CA ARG A 112 14.46 -4.72 -3.68
C ARG A 112 13.13 -4.37 -4.34
N LEU A 113 13.07 -4.36 -5.66
CA LEU A 113 11.85 -4.11 -6.43
C LEU A 113 11.21 -5.43 -6.84
N HIS A 114 10.01 -5.70 -6.33
CA HIS A 114 9.36 -7.01 -6.47
C HIS A 114 8.13 -6.94 -7.37
N ALA A 115 8.07 -7.85 -8.33
CA ALA A 115 6.89 -8.08 -9.15
C ALA A 115 5.98 -9.16 -8.55
N PRO A 116 4.65 -8.95 -8.48
CA PRO A 116 3.73 -9.99 -8.04
C PRO A 116 3.67 -11.11 -9.09
N ASP A 117 3.77 -12.35 -8.61
CA ASP A 117 3.59 -13.53 -9.46
C ASP A 117 2.10 -13.84 -9.71
N ALA A 118 1.83 -14.85 -10.55
CA ALA A 118 0.47 -15.25 -10.88
C ALA A 118 -0.37 -15.65 -9.65
N ALA A 119 0.26 -16.23 -8.61
CA ALA A 119 -0.43 -16.62 -7.40
C ALA A 119 -0.88 -15.39 -6.60
N ILE A 120 0.00 -14.38 -6.47
CA ILE A 120 -0.32 -13.11 -5.83
C ILE A 120 -1.41 -12.36 -6.61
N TRP A 121 -1.33 -12.31 -7.94
CA TRP A 121 -2.39 -11.72 -8.77
C TRP A 121 -3.76 -12.37 -8.55
N GLY A 122 -3.83 -13.70 -8.59
CA GLY A 122 -5.09 -14.41 -8.39
C GLY A 122 -5.68 -14.20 -6.99
N GLN A 123 -4.84 -14.21 -5.95
CA GLN A 123 -5.27 -13.93 -4.58
C GLN A 123 -5.71 -12.47 -4.39
N ALA A 124 -4.99 -11.51 -4.98
CA ALA A 124 -5.31 -10.09 -4.90
C ALA A 124 -6.68 -9.80 -5.56
N GLY A 125 -6.99 -10.42 -6.70
CA GLY A 125 -8.31 -10.28 -7.33
C GLY A 125 -9.46 -10.72 -6.41
N MET A 126 -9.31 -11.86 -5.74
CA MET A 126 -10.30 -12.32 -4.74
C MET A 126 -10.38 -11.39 -3.54
N LEU A 127 -9.24 -10.93 -3.02
CA LEU A 127 -9.18 -10.07 -1.85
C LEU A 127 -9.78 -8.68 -2.14
N ALA A 128 -9.52 -8.11 -3.31
CA ALA A 128 -10.15 -6.86 -3.77
C ALA A 128 -11.67 -6.99 -3.91
N GLY A 129 -12.15 -8.11 -4.46
CA GLY A 129 -13.58 -8.41 -4.53
C GLY A 129 -14.23 -8.55 -3.14
N LEU A 130 -13.51 -9.11 -2.17
CA LEU A 130 -13.94 -9.14 -0.77
C LEU A 130 -13.98 -7.75 -0.16
N LEU A 131 -12.91 -6.96 -0.30
CA LEU A 131 -12.90 -5.58 0.18
C LEU A 131 -14.08 -4.80 -0.37
N PHE A 132 -14.31 -4.87 -1.68
CA PHE A 132 -15.43 -4.20 -2.33
C PHE A 132 -16.77 -4.61 -1.74
N ARG A 133 -17.03 -5.94 -1.66
CA ARG A 133 -18.29 -6.48 -1.15
C ARG A 133 -18.54 -6.15 0.31
N LEU A 134 -17.51 -6.16 1.15
CA LEU A 134 -17.62 -6.01 2.60
C LEU A 134 -17.52 -4.53 3.04
N SER A 135 -16.97 -3.63 2.21
CA SER A 135 -16.82 -2.21 2.53
C SER A 135 -18.07 -1.36 2.27
N ASN A 136 -19.12 -1.95 1.69
CA ASN A 136 -20.38 -1.30 1.32
C ASN A 136 -20.19 0.01 0.51
N LEU A 137 -19.19 0.04 -0.38
CA LEU A 137 -18.91 1.21 -1.21
C LEU A 137 -19.86 1.28 -2.42
N PRO A 138 -20.14 2.49 -2.94
CA PRO A 138 -20.91 2.66 -4.17
C PRO A 138 -20.23 1.97 -5.36
N LYS A 139 -21.03 1.34 -6.22
CA LYS A 139 -20.56 0.78 -7.49
C LYS A 139 -20.21 1.89 -8.48
N GLY A 140 -19.17 1.69 -9.28
CA GLY A 140 -18.84 2.56 -10.42
C GLY A 140 -17.94 3.77 -10.11
N GLU A 141 -17.44 3.91 -8.87
CA GLU A 141 -16.56 5.02 -8.47
C GLU A 141 -15.04 4.72 -8.65
N GLY A 142 -14.69 3.61 -9.30
CA GLY A 142 -13.30 3.27 -9.59
C GLY A 142 -12.50 2.67 -8.41
N HIS A 143 -13.16 2.35 -7.30
CA HIS A 143 -12.53 1.74 -6.10
C HIS A 143 -11.88 0.37 -6.38
N GLU A 144 -12.37 -0.35 -7.40
CA GLU A 144 -11.94 -1.72 -7.70
C GLU A 144 -10.46 -1.80 -8.09
N ARG A 145 -9.96 -0.86 -8.90
CA ARG A 145 -8.53 -0.82 -9.28
C ARG A 145 -7.66 -0.53 -8.07
N ARG A 146 -8.07 0.43 -7.22
CA ARG A 146 -7.36 0.75 -5.97
C ARG A 146 -7.27 -0.48 -5.07
N PHE A 147 -8.37 -1.18 -4.85
CA PHE A 147 -8.38 -2.39 -4.02
C PHE A 147 -7.51 -3.53 -4.57
N ILE A 148 -7.41 -3.68 -5.89
CA ILE A 148 -6.47 -4.65 -6.47
C ILE A 148 -5.04 -4.25 -6.15
N ASN A 149 -4.67 -2.97 -6.31
CA ASN A 149 -3.32 -2.49 -6.04
C ASN A 149 -2.96 -2.63 -4.54
N ASP A 150 -3.85 -2.20 -3.63
CA ASP A 150 -3.66 -2.36 -2.19
C ASP A 150 -3.51 -3.85 -1.81
N ALA A 151 -4.33 -4.73 -2.38
CA ALA A 151 -4.25 -6.17 -2.13
C ALA A 151 -2.95 -6.80 -2.66
N LEU A 152 -2.44 -6.35 -3.82
CA LEU A 152 -1.15 -6.80 -4.35
C LEU A 152 -0.01 -6.40 -3.42
N VAL A 153 0.06 -5.14 -3.02
CA VAL A 153 1.10 -4.61 -2.11
C VAL A 153 1.07 -5.39 -0.79
N PHE A 154 -0.13 -5.58 -0.22
CA PHE A 154 -0.31 -6.31 1.03
C PHE A 154 0.12 -7.79 0.95
N LEU A 155 -0.26 -8.50 -0.12
CA LEU A 155 0.08 -9.91 -0.27
C LEU A 155 1.58 -10.12 -0.58
N GLN A 156 2.20 -9.22 -1.35
CA GLN A 156 3.66 -9.25 -1.57
C GLN A 156 4.41 -9.04 -0.26
N ALA A 157 4.03 -8.04 0.55
CA ALA A 157 4.64 -7.80 1.85
C ALA A 157 4.56 -9.04 2.75
N ARG A 158 3.38 -9.69 2.79
CA ARG A 158 3.17 -10.95 3.51
C ARG A 158 4.07 -12.07 2.98
N GLN A 159 4.19 -12.24 1.66
CA GLN A 159 5.05 -13.26 1.04
C GLN A 159 6.53 -13.06 1.40
N LEU A 160 6.98 -11.80 1.48
CA LEU A 160 8.37 -11.44 1.81
C LEU A 160 8.64 -11.39 3.32
N GLY A 161 7.62 -11.59 4.17
CA GLY A 161 7.79 -11.44 5.62
C GLY A 161 8.12 -10.00 6.02
N ALA A 162 7.59 -9.01 5.30
CA ALA A 162 7.66 -7.59 5.62
C ALA A 162 6.35 -7.06 6.22
N SER A 163 6.40 -5.87 6.82
CA SER A 163 5.20 -5.10 7.21
C SER A 163 4.93 -4.01 6.18
N VAL A 164 3.68 -3.84 5.75
CA VAL A 164 3.32 -2.72 4.86
C VAL A 164 3.35 -1.41 5.64
N LEU A 165 4.12 -0.42 5.20
CA LEU A 165 4.01 0.94 5.72
C LEU A 165 3.05 1.75 4.83
N THR A 166 2.00 2.35 5.40
CA THR A 166 0.97 3.04 4.62
C THR A 166 0.20 4.10 5.41
N GLY A 167 -0.20 5.17 4.71
CA GLY A 167 -1.15 6.18 5.19
C GLY A 167 -2.62 5.80 4.89
N ASN A 168 -2.87 4.74 4.09
CA ASN A 168 -4.20 4.23 3.78
C ASN A 168 -4.72 3.33 4.92
N VAL A 169 -5.05 3.98 6.04
CA VAL A 169 -5.48 3.31 7.28
C VAL A 169 -6.66 2.38 7.08
N ARG A 170 -7.70 2.83 6.35
CA ARG A 170 -8.97 2.08 6.24
C ARG A 170 -8.79 0.77 5.50
N ASP A 171 -8.19 0.80 4.32
CA ASP A 171 -8.17 -0.38 3.46
C ASP A 171 -7.20 -1.44 4.00
N PHE A 172 -6.06 -1.01 4.54
CA PHE A 172 -5.09 -1.93 5.14
C PHE A 172 -5.56 -2.50 6.47
N ASP A 173 -6.33 -1.74 7.27
CA ASP A 173 -7.06 -2.33 8.39
C ASP A 173 -8.00 -3.45 7.91
N PHE A 174 -8.83 -3.18 6.90
CA PHE A 174 -9.76 -4.15 6.32
C PHE A 174 -9.05 -5.39 5.76
N LEU A 175 -7.92 -5.22 5.08
CA LEU A 175 -7.09 -6.31 4.57
C LEU A 175 -6.61 -7.23 5.71
N THR A 176 -6.17 -6.66 6.83
CA THR A 176 -5.74 -7.47 8.00
C THR A 176 -6.90 -8.15 8.72
N GLN A 177 -8.12 -7.63 8.66
CA GLN A 177 -9.31 -8.33 9.18
C GLN A 177 -9.64 -9.57 8.34
N ILE A 178 -9.43 -9.52 7.02
CA ILE A 178 -9.65 -10.66 6.12
C ILE A 178 -8.48 -11.65 6.17
N VAL A 179 -7.23 -11.15 6.24
CA VAL A 179 -5.99 -11.92 6.24
C VAL A 179 -5.13 -11.53 7.45
N PRO A 180 -5.41 -12.08 8.66
CA PRO A 180 -4.75 -11.67 9.91
C PRO A 180 -3.25 -11.96 10.01
N THR A 181 -2.71 -12.70 9.05
CA THR A 181 -1.27 -13.03 9.00
C THR A 181 -0.45 -11.99 8.26
N GLY A 182 -1.08 -11.03 7.58
CA GLY A 182 -0.38 -9.88 7.03
C GLY A 182 -0.08 -8.85 8.14
N ARG A 183 1.04 -8.15 8.01
CA ARG A 183 1.47 -7.12 8.96
C ARG A 183 1.46 -5.76 8.29
N ILE A 184 1.04 -4.75 9.04
CA ILE A 184 0.96 -3.37 8.59
C ILE A 184 1.54 -2.45 9.67
N VAL A 185 2.02 -1.30 9.27
CA VAL A 185 2.41 -0.17 10.10
C VAL A 185 1.70 1.05 9.51
N LEU A 186 0.88 1.70 10.32
CA LEU A 186 0.00 2.77 9.89
C LEU A 186 0.53 4.12 10.36
N TYR A 187 0.35 5.15 9.54
CA TYR A 187 0.61 6.52 9.95
C TYR A 187 -0.49 7.46 9.48
N ARG A 188 -0.46 8.69 10.00
CA ARG A 188 -1.31 9.79 9.55
C ARG A 188 -0.42 10.89 8.99
N ASN A 189 -0.86 11.45 7.89
CA ASN A 189 -0.18 12.56 7.25
C ASN A 189 -0.23 13.77 8.18
N LEU A 190 0.84 14.56 8.19
CA LEU A 190 0.80 15.86 8.82
C LEU A 190 -0.28 16.72 8.13
N PRO A 191 -1.09 17.48 8.89
CA PRO A 191 -2.02 18.41 8.29
C PRO A 191 -1.23 19.35 7.38
N GLY A 192 -1.53 19.34 6.09
CA GLY A 192 -0.73 20.08 5.11
C GLY A 192 -0.65 21.55 5.50
N GLN A 193 0.57 22.09 5.58
CA GLN A 193 0.73 23.53 5.42
C GLN A 193 0.18 23.85 4.02
N ARG A 194 -0.98 24.49 3.96
CA ARG A 194 -1.47 25.08 2.71
C ARG A 194 -0.37 26.05 2.27
N SER A 195 0.33 25.71 1.19
CA SER A 195 1.07 26.70 0.43
C SER A 195 0.05 27.75 -0.01
N SER A 196 0.18 28.93 0.58
CA SER A 196 -0.50 30.17 0.20
C SER A 196 -0.21 30.53 -1.26
#